data_AF-A0AAP2UWN4-F1
#
_entry.id   AF-A0AAP2UWN4-F1
#
_cell.length_a   1.000
_cell.length_b   1.000
_cell.length_c   1.000
_cell.angle_alpha   90.00
_cell.angle_beta   90.00
_cell.angle_gamma   90.00
#
_symmetry.space_group_name_H-M   'P 1'
#
loop_
_entity.id
_entity.type
_entity.pdbx_description
1 polymer ?
#
loop_
_entity_poly.entity_id
_entity_poly.type
_entity_poly.pdbx_seq_one_letter_code
_entity_poly.pdbx_strand_id
1 'polypeptide(L)' 'MTAQTPGDARIRVDVRRGSPTEEDLAAVVAVVTEAYHREAAAAVVDDPPVRPGWELAARGLRRPLHRAAGWRGGVG' A
#
# COMPACT_ATOMS: atom_id res chain seq x y z
N MET A 1 -17.36 13.27 9.78
CA MET A 1 -16.11 12.79 9.17
C MET A 1 -16.50 12.05 7.90
N THR A 2 -16.59 12.76 6.77
CA THR A 2 -16.97 12.15 5.49
C THR A 2 -15.79 11.32 4.99
N ALA A 3 -15.95 10.00 4.96
CA ALA A 3 -14.96 9.11 4.36
C ALA A 3 -14.84 9.47 2.88
N GLN A 4 -13.63 9.85 2.44
CA GLN A 4 -13.33 9.87 1.01
C GLN A 4 -13.40 8.44 0.49
N THR A 5 -14.30 8.18 -0.46
CA THR A 5 -14.27 6.96 -1.27
C THR A 5 -12.99 7.00 -2.10
N PRO A 6 -12.05 6.04 -1.95
CA PRO A 6 -10.89 5.95 -2.83
C PRO A 6 -11.41 5.55 -4.22
N GLY A 7 -11.48 6.53 -5.13
CA GLY A 7 -12.09 6.36 -6.45
C GLY A 7 -12.35 7.67 -7.18
N ASP A 8 -12.41 8.81 -6.48
CA ASP A 8 -12.61 10.14 -7.09
C ASP A 8 -11.36 11.05 -6.94
N ALA A 9 -10.17 10.46 -6.78
CA ALA A 9 -8.91 11.19 -6.87
C ALA A 9 -8.63 11.55 -8.33
N ARG A 10 -9.29 12.59 -8.83
CA ARG A 10 -9.08 13.08 -10.20
C ARG A 10 -7.64 13.57 -10.33
N ILE A 11 -6.87 12.93 -11.21
CA ILE A 11 -5.50 13.35 -11.53
C ILE A 11 -5.58 14.70 -12.25
N ARG A 12 -4.91 15.71 -11.70
CA ARG A 12 -4.80 17.05 -12.30
C ARG A 12 -3.38 17.27 -12.79
N VAL A 13 -3.25 17.73 -14.04
CA VAL A 13 -1.98 18.11 -14.66
C VAL A 13 -2.03 19.61 -15.00
N ASP A 14 -1.08 20.39 -14.48
CA ASP A 14 -0.95 21.81 -14.78
C ASP A 14 0.37 22.07 -15.53
N VAL A 15 0.30 22.65 -16.73
CA VAL A 15 1.48 23.05 -17.52
C VAL A 15 1.98 24.41 -17.01
N ARG A 16 3.21 24.45 -16.48
CA ARG A 16 3.80 25.69 -15.95
C ARG A 16 4.57 26.50 -17.00
N ARG A 17 5.01 25.86 -18.09
CA ARG A 17 5.80 26.49 -19.17
C ARG A 17 5.67 25.68 -20.46
N GLY A 18 5.77 26.38 -21.60
CA GLY A 18 5.69 25.78 -22.94
C GLY A 18 4.25 25.69 -23.47
N SER A 19 4.11 25.11 -24.66
CA SER A 19 2.82 24.87 -25.33
C SER A 19 2.79 23.43 -25.87
N PRO A 20 2.68 22.42 -24.99
CA PRO A 20 2.61 21.03 -25.42
C PRO A 20 1.38 20.81 -26.30
N THR A 21 1.51 19.90 -27.24
CA THR A 21 0.39 19.48 -28.08
C THR A 21 -0.57 18.59 -27.28
N GLU A 22 -1.77 18.37 -27.83
CA GLU A 22 -2.73 17.43 -27.24
C GLU A 22 -2.15 16.01 -27.17
N GLU A 23 -1.36 15.62 -28.17
CA GLU A 23 -0.70 14.32 -28.24
C GLU A 23 0.36 14.17 -27.13
N ASP A 24 1.14 15.21 -26.86
CA ASP A 24 2.11 15.20 -25.75
C ASP A 24 1.41 15.01 -24.39
N LEU A 25 0.29 15.72 -24.18
CA LEU A 25 -0.50 15.59 -22.94
C LEU A 25 -1.11 14.20 -22.81
N ALA A 26 -1.63 13.65 -23.90
CA ALA A 26 -2.17 12.29 -23.93
C ALA A 26 -1.09 11.25 -23.59
N ALA A 27 0.11 11.39 -24.15
CA ALA A 27 1.23 10.51 -23.86
C ALA A 27 1.62 10.51 -22.38
N VAL A 28 1.71 11.70 -21.76
CA VAL A 28 2.01 11.82 -20.33
C VAL A 28 0.93 11.17 -19.46
N VAL A 29 -0.34 11.44 -19.75
CA VAL A 29 -1.46 10.85 -18.99
C VAL A 29 -1.46 9.33 -19.12
N ALA A 30 -1.23 8.78 -20.32
CA ALA A 30 -1.17 7.35 -20.55
C ALA A 30 -0.05 6.69 -19.72
N VAL A 31 1.17 7.23 -19.77
CA VAL A 31 2.33 6.68 -19.04
C VAL A 31 2.10 6.71 -17.53
N VAL A 32 1.61 7.83 -16.99
CA VAL A 32 1.35 7.95 -15.55
C VAL A 32 0.23 7.00 -15.12
N THR A 33 -0.83 6.88 -15.91
CA THR A 33 -1.95 5.97 -15.64
C THR A 33 -1.47 4.52 -15.61
N GLU A 34 -0.62 4.11 -16.55
CA GLU A 34 -0.07 2.76 -16.58
C GLU A 34 0.85 2.48 -15.39
N ALA A 35 1.68 3.45 -15.00
CA ALA A 35 2.50 3.33 -13.78
C ALA A 35 1.62 3.11 -12.53
N TYR A 36 0.55 3.91 -12.38
CA TYR A 36 -0.43 3.72 -11.31
C TYR A 36 -1.10 2.35 -11.35
N HIS A 37 -1.53 1.88 -12.52
CA HIS A 37 -2.14 0.56 -12.67
C HIS A 37 -1.18 -0.56 -12.28
N ARG A 38 0.09 -0.46 -12.69
CA ARG A 38 1.11 -1.45 -12.34
C ARG A 38 1.36 -1.49 -10.83
N GLU A 39 1.46 -0.33 -10.19
CA GLU A 39 1.63 -0.25 -8.74
C GLU A 39 0.40 -0.79 -8.00
N ALA A 40 -0.80 -0.41 -8.43
CA ALA A 40 -2.04 -0.91 -7.85
C ALA A 40 -2.18 -2.43 -8.00
N ALA A 41 -1.82 -2.99 -9.16
CA ALA A 41 -1.84 -4.44 -9.39
C ALA A 41 -0.85 -5.19 -8.47
N ALA A 42 0.32 -4.62 -8.19
CA ALA A 42 1.27 -5.19 -7.24
C ALA A 42 0.79 -5.08 -5.78
N ALA A 43 0.04 -4.04 -5.45
CA ALA A 43 -0.51 -3.83 -4.11
C ALA A 43 -1.76 -4.67 -3.80
N VAL A 44 -2.49 -5.12 -4.83
CA VAL A 44 -3.74 -5.90 -4.71
C VAL A 44 -3.50 -7.40 -4.94
N VAL A 45 -2.26 -7.87 -4.76
CA VAL A 45 -2.02 -9.32 -4.72
C VAL A 45 -2.85 -9.90 -3.57
N ASP A 46 -3.86 -10.70 -3.91
CA ASP A 46 -4.51 -11.61 -2.98
C ASP A 46 -3.43 -12.61 -2.55
N ASP A 47 -2.78 -12.31 -1.42
CA ASP A 47 -2.01 -13.33 -0.74
C ASP A 47 -2.95 -14.53 -0.53
N PRO A 48 -2.52 -15.78 -0.83
CA PRO A 48 -3.28 -16.94 -0.39
C PRO A 48 -3.56 -16.77 1.11
N PRO A 49 -4.63 -17.34 1.68
CA PRO A 49 -4.93 -17.19 3.10
C PRO A 49 -3.82 -17.86 3.94
N VAL A 50 -2.71 -17.16 4.11
CA VAL A 50 -1.61 -17.49 4.99
C VAL A 50 -2.03 -16.94 6.34
N ARG A 51 -1.97 -17.80 7.36
CA ARG A 51 -2.17 -17.35 8.75
C ARG A 51 -1.13 -16.25 9.02
N PRO A 52 -1.55 -15.01 9.33
CA PRO A 52 -0.60 -13.93 9.51
C PRO A 52 0.27 -14.23 10.73
N GLY A 53 1.56 -13.88 10.67
CA GLY A 53 2.55 -14.24 11.70
C GLY A 53 2.15 -13.74 13.11
N TRP A 54 1.41 -12.64 13.20
CA TRP A 54 0.87 -12.13 14.46
C TRP A 54 -0.24 -13.04 15.04
N GLU A 55 -1.07 -13.70 14.21
CA GLU A 55 -2.11 -14.64 14.68
C GLU A 55 -1.46 -15.89 15.28
N LEU A 56 -0.33 -16.33 14.72
CA LEU A 56 0.49 -17.40 15.28
C LEU A 56 1.19 -16.97 16.57
N ALA A 57 1.81 -15.79 16.58
CA ALA A 57 2.48 -15.23 17.77
C ALA A 57 1.51 -14.99 18.95
N ALA A 58 0.27 -14.58 18.66
CA ALA A 58 -0.76 -14.36 19.66
C ALA A 58 -1.10 -15.63 20.47
N ARG A 59 -0.93 -16.83 19.90
CA ARG A 59 -1.11 -18.10 20.65
C ARG A 59 -0.03 -18.29 21.72
N GLY A 60 1.21 -17.89 21.43
CA GLY A 60 2.30 -17.88 22.40
C GLY A 60 2.10 -16.87 23.54
N LEU A 61 1.29 -15.84 23.30
CA LEU A 61 0.93 -14.80 24.28
C LEU A 61 -0.30 -15.13 25.15
N ARG A 62 -0.91 -16.33 25.00
CA ARG A 62 -2.00 -16.78 25.89
C ARG A 62 -1.55 -16.93 27.34
N ARG A 63 -0.23 -17.03 27.57
CA ARG A 63 0.37 -16.88 28.89
C ARG A 63 0.88 -15.44 29.02
N PRO A 64 0.66 -14.77 30.17
CA PRO A 64 1.20 -13.45 30.41
C PRO A 64 2.71 -13.39 30.11
N LEU A 65 3.12 -12.38 29.35
CA LEU A 65 4.52 -12.16 28.99
C LEU A 65 5.35 -11.98 30.27
N HIS A 66 6.44 -12.73 30.41
CA HIS A 66 7.33 -12.63 31.58
C HIS A 66 8.12 -11.31 31.54
N ARG A 67 7.57 -10.25 32.14
CA ARG A 67 8.14 -8.89 32.09
C ARG A 67 9.57 -8.80 32.65
N ALA A 68 9.97 -9.72 33.51
CA ALA A 68 11.32 -9.79 34.06
C ALA A 68 12.35 -10.48 33.14
N ALA A 69 11.94 -11.06 32.00
CA ALA A 69 12.86 -11.71 31.04
C ALA A 69 13.52 -10.73 30.04
N GLY A 70 13.10 -9.47 30.02
CA GLY A 70 13.59 -8.48 29.04
C GLY A 70 13.22 -8.82 27.59
N TRP A 71 13.66 -8.00 26.63
CA TRP A 71 13.39 -8.17 25.19
C TRP A 71 14.20 -9.29 24.50
N ARG A 72 14.91 -10.14 25.26
CA ARG A 72 15.78 -11.21 24.75
C ARG A 72 15.23 -12.62 25.06
N GLY A 73 13.91 -12.77 25.18
CA GLY A 73 13.27 -14.05 25.47
C GLY A 73 12.96 -14.83 24.19
N GLY A 74 13.98 -15.37 23.53
CA GLY A 74 13.82 -16.23 22.35
C GLY A 74 14.83 -17.37 22.32
N VAL A 75 14.55 -18.44 23.05
CA VAL A 75 15.12 -19.78 22.84
C VAL A 75 14.01 -20.79 23.14
N GLY A 76 13.65 -21.57 22.13
CA GLY A 76 12.56 -22.54 22.12
C GLY A 76 12.03 -22.71 20.72
#